data_AF-A0A8X6UEA8-F1
#
_entry.id   AF-A0A8X6UEA8-F1
#
_cell.length_a   1.000
_cell.length_b   1.000
_cell.length_c   1.000
_cell.angle_alpha   90.00
_cell.angle_beta   90.00
_cell.angle_gamma   90.00
#
_symmetry.space_group_name_H-M   'P 1'
#
loop_
_entity.id
_entity.type
_entity.pdbx_description
1 polymer ?
#
loop_
_entity_poly.entity_id
_entity_poly.type
_entity_poly.pdbx_seq_one_letter_code
_entity_poly.pdbx_strand_id
1 'polypeptide(L)'
;MTVNERDEIFAEKPEEILKVFMNWPMHYHFEEMADRIFIHLSGPIFKCFLHQIICLKIKRDRNDFDYVELLKTAWNQSSEPLKKFVQSEEEFYKFLVDALEHDYSKPFKKPCIPCRGMRYQMIRSKKRKFRTN
;
A
#
# COMPACT_ATOMS: atom_id res chain seq x y z
N MET A 1 0.15 26.06 -9.28
CA MET A 1 0.08 25.33 -8.00
C MET A 1 1.31 25.70 -7.20
N THR A 2 1.12 26.53 -6.19
CA THR A 2 2.19 26.93 -5.27
C THR A 2 2.52 25.77 -4.33
N VAL A 3 3.65 25.84 -3.62
CA VAL A 3 4.05 24.79 -2.66
C VAL A 3 3.00 24.66 -1.54
N ASN A 4 2.45 25.78 -1.07
CA ASN A 4 1.45 25.80 -0.01
C ASN A 4 0.13 25.13 -0.41
N GLU A 5 -0.35 25.36 -1.64
CA GLU A 5 -1.59 24.71 -2.14
C GLU A 5 -1.44 23.18 -2.24
N ARG A 6 -0.23 22.68 -2.51
CA ARG A 6 0.03 21.23 -2.56
C ARG A 6 -0.02 20.59 -1.18
N ASP A 7 0.61 21.24 -0.21
CA ASP A 7 0.69 20.72 1.16
C ASP A 7 -0.69 20.75 1.84
N GLU A 8 -1.53 21.74 1.53
CA GLU A 8 -2.95 21.78 1.96
C GLU A 8 -3.75 20.60 1.41
N ILE A 9 -3.57 20.24 0.13
CA ILE A 9 -4.21 19.07 -0.48
C ILE A 9 -3.73 17.76 0.16
N PHE A 10 -2.42 17.65 0.47
CA PHE A 10 -1.89 16.48 1.17
C PHE A 10 -2.46 16.33 2.58
N ALA A 11 -2.69 17.43 3.28
CA ALA A 11 -3.29 17.43 4.60
C ALA A 11 -4.78 17.06 4.58
N GLU A 12 -5.53 17.48 3.54
CA GLU A 12 -6.98 17.25 3.49
C GLU A 12 -7.34 15.77 3.27
N LYS A 13 -6.65 15.10 2.33
CA LYS A 13 -7.02 13.72 1.92
C LYS A 13 -5.81 12.83 1.60
N PRO A 14 -4.92 12.56 2.57
CA PRO A 14 -3.71 11.81 2.31
C PRO A 14 -3.97 10.36 1.85
N GLU A 15 -5.06 9.72 2.30
CA GLU A 15 -5.42 8.36 1.85
C GLU A 15 -5.82 8.31 0.36
N GLU A 16 -6.57 9.29 -0.13
CA GLU A 16 -6.99 9.33 -1.53
C GLU A 16 -5.78 9.54 -2.45
N ILE A 17 -4.85 10.37 -2.01
CA ILE A 17 -3.61 10.66 -2.73
C ILE A 17 -2.71 9.42 -2.80
N LEU A 18 -2.53 8.72 -1.68
CA LEU A 18 -1.80 7.45 -1.67
C LEU A 18 -2.40 6.41 -2.62
N LYS A 19 -3.74 6.35 -2.72
CA LYS A 19 -4.41 5.45 -3.69
C LYS A 19 -4.07 5.80 -5.13
N VAL A 20 -3.89 7.08 -5.45
CA VAL A 20 -3.46 7.51 -6.78
C VAL A 20 -2.06 7.01 -7.07
N PHE A 21 -1.12 7.16 -6.14
CA PHE A 21 0.25 6.68 -6.29
C PHE A 21 0.38 5.15 -6.34
N MET A 22 -0.64 4.39 -5.95
CA MET A 22 -0.70 2.93 -6.17
C MET A 22 -1.22 2.53 -7.55
N ASN A 23 -1.58 3.48 -8.42
CA ASN A 23 -2.06 3.20 -9.76
C ASN A 23 -1.11 3.75 -10.82
N TRP A 24 -0.94 2.96 -11.89
CA TRP A 24 -0.12 3.35 -13.02
C TRP A 24 -0.73 4.59 -13.70
N PRO A 25 0.08 5.57 -14.14
CA PRO A 25 1.55 5.62 -14.11
C PRO A 25 2.14 6.37 -12.90
N MET A 26 1.33 6.71 -11.90
CA MET A 26 1.71 7.65 -10.85
C MET A 26 2.77 7.11 -9.89
N HIS A 27 3.01 5.80 -9.87
CA HIS A 27 4.03 5.16 -9.03
C HIS A 27 5.42 5.79 -9.16
N TYR A 28 5.82 6.23 -10.35
CA TYR A 28 7.14 6.83 -10.59
C TYR A 28 7.38 8.13 -9.82
N HIS A 29 6.30 8.84 -9.48
CA HIS A 29 6.37 10.07 -8.71
C HIS A 29 6.21 9.84 -7.21
N PHE A 30 6.07 8.58 -6.77
CA PHE A 30 5.86 8.27 -5.36
C PHE A 30 7.06 8.70 -4.52
N GLU A 31 8.29 8.37 -4.94
CA GLU A 31 9.51 8.70 -4.20
C GLU A 31 9.67 10.20 -3.96
N GLU A 32 9.38 11.03 -4.96
CA GLU A 32 9.49 12.49 -4.87
C GLU A 32 8.50 13.10 -3.86
N MET A 33 7.40 12.40 -3.60
CA MET A 33 6.24 12.93 -2.87
C MET A 33 6.01 12.23 -1.53
N ALA A 34 6.60 11.06 -1.30
CA ALA A 34 6.38 10.23 -0.13
C ALA A 34 6.69 10.98 1.18
N ASP A 35 7.82 11.67 1.26
CA ASP A 35 8.20 12.44 2.45
C ASP A 35 7.14 13.49 2.82
N ARG A 36 6.54 14.16 1.82
CA ARG A 36 5.50 15.17 2.03
C ARG A 36 4.16 14.56 2.41
N ILE A 37 3.85 13.38 1.89
CA ILE A 37 2.59 12.71 2.22
C ILE A 37 2.67 12.12 3.63
N PHE A 38 3.80 11.52 3.98
CA PHE A 38 3.98 10.76 5.23
C PHE A 38 3.91 11.63 6.48
N ILE A 39 4.29 12.91 6.42
CA ILE A 39 4.13 13.84 7.55
C ILE A 39 2.66 14.08 7.91
N HIS A 40 1.73 13.86 6.97
CA HIS A 40 0.29 14.04 7.19
C HIS A 40 -0.43 12.72 7.50
N LEU A 41 0.29 11.60 7.55
CA LEU A 41 -0.30 10.29 7.82
C LEU A 41 -0.38 9.99 9.32
N SER A 42 -1.52 9.42 9.71
CA SER A 42 -1.59 8.67 10.96
C SER A 42 -1.14 7.22 10.74
N GLY A 43 -0.65 6.59 11.81
CA GLY A 43 -0.26 5.18 11.81
C GLY A 43 -1.32 4.24 11.20
N PRO A 44 -2.61 4.35 11.56
CA PRO A 44 -3.67 3.55 10.96
C PRO A 44 -3.79 3.71 9.43
N ILE A 45 -3.68 4.94 8.90
CA ILE A 45 -3.77 5.19 7.46
C ILE A 45 -2.54 4.60 6.75
N PHE A 46 -1.34 4.81 7.30
CA PHE A 46 -0.12 4.24 6.75
C PHE A 46 -0.16 2.70 6.71
N LYS A 47 -0.62 2.07 7.80
CA LYS A 47 -0.85 0.62 7.84
C LYS A 47 -1.83 0.16 6.75
N CYS A 48 -2.94 0.86 6.57
CA CYS A 48 -3.93 0.56 5.53
C CYS A 48 -3.33 0.66 4.12
N PHE A 49 -2.47 1.65 3.88
CA PHE A 49 -1.75 1.81 2.62
C PHE A 49 -0.81 0.62 2.34
N LEU A 50 0.04 0.25 3.30
CA LEU A 50 0.91 -0.92 3.18
C LEU A 50 0.08 -2.20 2.92
N HIS A 51 -1.01 -2.39 3.65
CA HIS A 51 -1.93 -3.51 3.45
C HIS A 51 -2.50 -3.54 2.02
N GLN A 52 -2.87 -2.40 1.45
CA GLN A 52 -3.40 -2.32 0.09
C GLN A 52 -2.36 -2.73 -0.95
N ILE A 53 -1.10 -2.29 -0.82
CA ILE A 53 -0.01 -2.74 -1.70
C ILE A 53 0.12 -4.26 -1.63
N ILE A 54 0.24 -4.82 -0.43
CA ILE A 54 0.46 -6.26 -0.26
C ILE A 54 -0.73 -7.08 -0.79
N CYS A 55 -1.95 -6.74 -0.40
CA CYS A 55 -3.13 -7.56 -0.69
C CYS A 55 -3.75 -7.36 -2.06
N LEU A 56 -3.66 -6.15 -2.63
CA LEU A 56 -4.28 -5.84 -3.91
C LEU A 56 -3.29 -5.91 -5.07
N LYS A 57 -1.99 -5.77 -4.80
CA LYS A 57 -0.96 -5.74 -5.85
C LYS A 57 -0.06 -6.97 -5.78
N ILE A 58 0.74 -7.12 -4.72
CA ILE A 58 1.72 -8.21 -4.58
C ILE A 58 1.02 -9.58 -4.61
N LYS A 59 0.05 -9.81 -3.71
CA LYS A 59 -0.66 -11.09 -3.61
C LYS A 59 -1.48 -11.44 -4.86
N ARG A 60 -1.91 -10.44 -5.62
CA ARG A 60 -2.67 -10.65 -6.87
C ARG A 60 -1.75 -10.84 -8.08
N ASP A 61 -0.44 -10.93 -7.87
CA ASP A 61 0.56 -11.16 -8.90
C ASP A 61 0.45 -10.12 -10.04
N ARG A 62 0.33 -8.85 -9.63
CA ARG A 62 0.26 -7.74 -10.59
C ARG A 62 1.68 -7.41 -11.03
N ASN A 63 1.99 -7.75 -12.28
CA ASN A 63 3.30 -7.54 -12.89
C ASN A 63 3.38 -6.28 -13.75
N ASP A 64 2.47 -5.31 -13.51
CA ASP A 64 2.47 -4.01 -14.18
C ASP A 64 3.45 -3.00 -13.54
N PHE A 65 3.94 -3.28 -12.33
CA PHE A 65 4.89 -2.45 -11.60
C PHE A 65 5.63 -3.28 -10.54
N ASP A 66 6.82 -2.85 -10.11
CA ASP A 66 7.53 -3.45 -8.98
C ASP A 66 6.94 -2.95 -7.64
N TYR A 67 5.85 -3.59 -7.21
CA TYR A 67 5.18 -3.25 -5.96
C TYR A 67 5.95 -3.66 -4.71
N VAL A 68 6.87 -4.63 -4.80
CA VAL A 68 7.76 -4.97 -3.68
C VAL A 68 8.73 -3.82 -3.46
N GLU A 69 9.29 -3.27 -4.53
CA GLU A 69 10.15 -2.09 -4.44
C GLU A 69 9.37 -0.86 -3.93
N LEU A 70 8.15 -0.63 -4.42
CA LEU A 70 7.27 0.41 -3.87
C LEU A 70 7.08 0.27 -2.36
N LEU A 71 6.84 -0.97 -1.90
CA LEU A 71 6.63 -1.28 -0.49
C LEU A 71 7.88 -1.01 0.34
N LYS A 72 9.06 -1.36 -0.18
CA LYS A 72 10.36 -1.07 0.46
C LYS A 72 10.61 0.42 0.54
N THR A 73 10.43 1.14 -0.55
CA THR A 73 10.55 2.61 -0.59
C THR A 73 9.63 3.25 0.43
N ALA A 74 8.34 2.89 0.42
CA ALA A 74 7.36 3.41 1.37
C ALA A 74 7.75 3.11 2.82
N TRP A 75 8.22 1.90 3.12
CA TRP A 75 8.68 1.54 4.45
C TRP A 75 9.91 2.34 4.86
N ASN A 76 10.93 2.42 4.01
CA ASN A 76 12.21 3.06 4.32
C ASN A 76 12.05 4.57 4.55
N GLN A 77 11.29 5.25 3.70
CA GLN A 77 11.03 6.69 3.78
C GLN A 77 10.02 7.06 4.87
N SER A 78 9.27 6.10 5.42
CA SER A 78 8.34 6.39 6.51
C SER A 78 9.03 6.84 7.79
N SER A 79 8.38 7.75 8.50
CA SER A 79 8.88 8.28 9.77
C SER A 79 8.85 7.22 10.88
N GLU A 80 9.76 7.34 11.85
CA GLU A 80 9.85 6.42 12.99
C GLU A 80 8.53 6.25 13.77
N PRO A 81 7.71 7.29 14.01
CA PRO A 81 6.40 7.10 14.63
C PRO A 81 5.47 6.16 13.86
N LEU A 82 5.49 6.22 12.52
CA LEU A 82 4.69 5.33 11.68
C LEU A 82 5.22 3.89 11.73
N LYS A 83 6.54 3.72 11.66
CA LYS A 83 7.18 2.40 11.79
C LYS A 83 6.86 1.76 13.14
N LYS A 84 6.99 2.50 14.23
CA LYS A 84 6.66 2.03 15.59
C LYS A 84 5.19 1.65 15.73
N PHE A 85 4.28 2.41 15.12
CA PHE A 85 2.86 2.05 15.10
C PHE A 85 2.62 0.72 14.39
N VAL A 86 3.25 0.50 13.23
CA VAL A 86 3.11 -0.75 12.49
C VAL A 86 3.76 -1.93 13.24
N GLN A 87 4.93 -1.71 13.85
CA GLN A 87 5.65 -2.70 14.64
C GLN A 87 4.91 -3.13 15.91
N SER A 88 4.09 -2.26 16.51
CA SER A 88 3.27 -2.62 17.66
C SER A 88 2.12 -3.57 17.32
N GLU A 89 1.77 -3.67 16.03
CA GLU A 89 0.81 -4.66 15.53
C GLU A 89 1.54 -5.91 15.03
N GLU A 90 1.94 -6.79 15.95
CA GLU A 90 2.84 -7.94 15.69
C GLU A 90 2.42 -8.80 14.48
N GLU A 91 1.12 -9.15 14.36
CA GLU A 91 0.62 -9.95 13.25
C GLU A 91 0.81 -9.24 11.90
N PHE A 92 0.49 -7.95 11.86
CA PHE A 92 0.63 -7.15 10.65
C PHE A 92 2.10 -6.88 10.32
N TYR A 93 2.94 -6.63 11.31
CA TYR A 93 4.37 -6.45 11.10
C TYR A 93 5.02 -7.71 10.50
N LYS A 94 4.71 -8.90 11.03
CA LYS A 94 5.16 -10.18 10.44
C LYS A 94 4.63 -10.38 9.01
N PHE A 95 3.45 -9.85 8.70
CA PHE A 95 2.90 -9.89 7.35
C PHE A 95 3.64 -8.94 6.40
N LEU A 96 4.01 -7.76 6.87
CA LEU A 96 4.80 -6.78 6.13
C LEU A 96 6.22 -7.30 5.85
N VAL A 97 6.92 -7.86 6.84
CA VAL A 97 8.29 -8.38 6.67
C VAL A 97 8.34 -9.43 5.57
N ASP A 98 7.42 -10.41 5.58
CA ASP A 98 7.32 -11.40 4.51
C ASP A 98 7.07 -10.78 3.13
N ALA A 99 6.33 -9.67 3.06
CA ALA A 99 6.07 -8.98 1.80
C ALA A 99 7.28 -8.17 1.31
N LEU A 100 8.06 -7.58 2.22
CA LEU A 100 9.30 -6.89 1.91
C LEU A 100 10.39 -7.84 1.38
N GLU A 101 10.41 -9.07 1.88
CA GLU A 101 11.32 -10.14 1.45
C GLU A 101 10.75 -11.00 0.31
N HIS A 102 9.63 -10.60 -0.27
CA HIS A 102 8.94 -11.40 -1.26
C HIS A 102 9.72 -11.49 -2.58
N ASP A 103 9.99 -12.72 -3.00
CA ASP A 103 10.52 -13.05 -4.31
C ASP A 103 9.35 -13.35 -5.27
N TYR A 104 9.22 -12.53 -6.32
CA TYR A 104 8.21 -12.68 -7.39
C TYR A 104 8.28 -14.03 -8.12
N SER A 105 9.38 -14.79 -8.00
CA SER A 105 9.45 -16.15 -8.54
C SER A 105 8.49 -17.13 -7.84
N LYS A 106 7.92 -16.74 -6.69
CA LYS A 106 7.03 -17.58 -5.87
C LYS A 106 5.72 -16.85 -5.59
N PRO A 107 4.58 -17.55 -5.48
CA PRO A 107 3.33 -16.92 -5.10
C PRO A 107 3.37 -16.49 -3.61
N PHE A 108 2.80 -15.33 -3.31
CA PHE A 108 2.65 -14.86 -1.93
C PHE A 108 1.57 -15.66 -1.17
N LYS A 109 1.97 -16.43 -0.14
CA LYS A 109 1.11 -17.44 0.50
C LYS A 109 0.31 -16.94 1.71
N LYS A 110 0.68 -15.81 2.33
CA LYS A 110 0.03 -15.36 3.57
C LYS A 110 -1.41 -14.84 3.32
N PRO A 111 -2.37 -15.15 4.21
CA PRO A 111 -3.72 -14.58 4.14
C PRO A 111 -3.68 -13.06 4.39
N CYS A 112 -4.64 -12.33 3.81
CA CYS A 112 -4.75 -10.90 4.05
C CYS A 112 -5.34 -10.65 5.44
N ILE A 113 -4.71 -9.77 6.22
CA ILE A 113 -5.16 -9.43 7.57
C ILE A 113 -6.14 -8.25 7.47
N PRO A 114 -7.39 -8.37 7.91
CA PRO A 114 -8.35 -7.27 7.83
C PRO A 114 -7.86 -5.99 8.52
N CYS A 115 -7.66 -4.91 7.77
CA CYS A 115 -7.49 -3.59 8.39
C CYS A 115 -8.84 -3.10 8.90
N ARG A 116 -8.98 -2.95 10.22
CA ARG A 116 -10.14 -2.29 10.84
C ARG A 116 -10.24 -0.86 10.28
N GLY A 117 -11.33 -0.55 9.58
CA GLY A 117 -11.54 0.74 8.91
C GLY A 117 -11.77 0.63 7.40
N MET A 118 -11.44 -0.49 6.75
CA MET A 118 -11.75 -0.69 5.34
C MET A 118 -13.17 -1.25 5.13
N ARG A 119 -14.04 -0.49 4.46
CA ARG A 119 -15.19 -1.08 3.76
C ARG A 119 -14.64 -1.94 2.63
N TYR A 120 -14.62 -3.25 2.86
CA TYR A 120 -14.24 -4.27 1.89
C TYR A 120 -15.05 -4.12 0.59
N GLN A 121 -14.45 -3.61 -0.48
CA GLN A 121 -14.90 -3.95 -1.84
C GLN A 121 -14.23 -5.26 -2.27
N MET A 122 -14.57 -6.34 -1.57
CA MET A 122 -14.28 -7.71 -2.01
C MET A 122 -15.43 -8.20 -2.92
N ILE A 123 -15.70 -7.52 -4.03
CA ILE A 123 -16.63 -8.04 -5.04
C ILE A 123 -16.11 -7.69 -6.43
N ARG A 124 -15.34 -8.61 -7.03
CA ARG A 124 -15.31 -8.95 -8.48
C ARG A 124 -13.99 -9.63 -8.86
N SER A 125 -13.86 -10.91 -8.53
CA SER A 125 -12.95 -11.80 -9.28
C SER A 125 -13.42 -13.26 -9.30
N LYS A 126 -14.37 -13.67 -8.45
CA LYS A 126 -15.04 -14.97 -8.60
C LYS A 126 -16.27 -14.83 -9.49
N LYS A 127 -16.09 -14.85 -10.81
CA LYS A 127 -17.10 -15.28 -11.83
C LYS A 127 -16.54 -15.18 -13.25
N ARG A 128 -15.41 -15.85 -13.54
CA ARG A 128 -15.09 -16.33 -14.90
C ARG A 128 -14.37 -17.66 -14.80
N LYS A 129 -15.10 -18.68 -14.34
CA LYS A 129 -14.82 -20.07 -14.64
C LYS A 129 -16.11 -20.67 -15.19
N PHE A 130 -15.98 -21.30 -16.36
CA PHE A 130 -16.96 -22.07 -17.12
C PHE A 130 -18.02 -21.31 -17.93
N ARG A 131 -17.70 -21.12 -19.21
CA ARG A 131 -18.55 -21.63 -20.31
C ARG A 131 -17.66 -21.96 -21.50
N THR A 132 -17.20 -23.20 -21.53
CA THR A 132 -17.01 -23.95 -22.77
C THR A 132 -18.38 -24.07 -23.44
N ASN A 133 -18.43 -23.74 -24.73
CA ASN A 133 -19.15 -24.48 -25.75
C ASN A 133 -18.44 -24.22 -27.08
#